data_AF-Q4N3Y7-F1
#
_entry.id   AF-Q4N3Y7-F1
#
_cell.length_a   1.000
_cell.length_b   1.000
_cell.length_c   1.000
_cell.angle_alpha   90.00
_cell.angle_beta   90.00
_cell.angle_gamma   90.00
#
_symmetry.space_group_name_H-M   'P 1'
#
loop_
_entity.id
_entity.type
_entity.pdbx_description
1 polymer ?
#
loop_
_entity_poly.entity_id
_entity_poly.type
_entity_poly.pdbx_seq_one_letter_code
_entity_poly.pdbx_strand_id
1 'polypeptide(L)'
;MLILKSFKRPKGGGPCPLIQNPVKKWLKYLSIFHIILLVMTCVSISFPFIHDLHCSILFNSLANLIASAICSTLMASYYIFVSNKDLGTENEWAITAIITITVVIIDISISGWGIYTFTNSSFKIYKALHDEFQVEPDCLQTKARVFYISGFIVICLHIFVAGTGLATAHTDLSS
;
A
#
# COMPACT_ATOMS: atom_id res chain seq x y z
N MET A 1 -13.52 -6.14 -22.04
CA MET A 1 -12.70 -6.45 -23.24
C MET A 1 -12.64 -5.20 -24.13
N LEU A 2 -11.94 -4.16 -23.68
CA LEU A 2 -11.80 -2.85 -24.37
C LEU A 2 -10.32 -2.42 -24.42
N ILE A 3 -9.41 -3.41 -24.41
CA ILE A 3 -7.99 -3.21 -24.68
C ILE A 3 -7.82 -3.55 -26.17
N LEU A 4 -7.21 -2.66 -26.96
CA LEU A 4 -6.90 -2.78 -28.42
C LEU A 4 -7.76 -1.99 -29.41
N LYS A 5 -8.36 -0.85 -29.03
CA LYS A 5 -8.81 0.11 -30.07
C LYS A 5 -7.87 1.30 -30.16
N SER A 6 -7.02 1.21 -31.19
CA SER A 6 -6.36 2.33 -31.87
C SER A 6 -4.90 2.65 -31.51
N PHE A 7 -4.02 1.65 -31.61
CA PHE A 7 -2.61 1.87 -32.02
C PHE A 7 -2.53 2.12 -33.54
N LYS A 8 -3.20 3.14 -34.08
CA LYS A 8 -2.89 3.61 -35.45
C LYS A 8 -1.67 4.52 -35.37
N ARG A 9 -0.49 3.91 -35.50
CA ARG A 9 0.79 4.62 -35.66
C ARG A 9 0.74 5.51 -36.91
N PRO A 10 1.13 6.79 -36.86
CA PRO A 10 1.61 7.46 -38.05
C PRO A 10 2.90 6.76 -38.51
N LYS A 11 2.99 6.43 -39.80
CA LYS A 11 4.24 5.98 -40.43
C LYS A 11 5.20 7.19 -40.51
N GLY A 12 5.89 7.48 -39.41
CA GLY A 12 6.90 8.54 -39.34
C GLY A 12 8.24 7.95 -38.91
N GLY A 13 9.20 7.88 -39.84
CA GLY A 13 10.57 7.40 -39.61
C GLY A 13 11.49 8.43 -38.95
N GLY A 14 10.98 9.19 -37.97
CA GLY A 14 11.76 10.11 -37.15
C GLY A 14 12.04 9.54 -35.76
N PRO A 15 13.01 10.09 -35.00
CA PRO A 15 13.20 9.72 -33.60
C PRO A 15 11.87 9.94 -32.84
N CYS A 16 11.46 8.94 -32.06
CA CYS A 16 10.21 8.96 -31.30
C CYS A 16 10.18 10.23 -30.41
N PRO A 17 9.11 11.04 -30.46
CA PRO A 17 9.06 12.26 -29.66
C PRO A 17 9.10 11.91 -28.17
N LEU A 18 10.04 12.53 -27.45
CA LEU A 18 10.14 12.44 -25.99
C LEU A 18 9.03 13.30 -25.38
N ILE A 19 8.14 12.66 -24.62
CA ILE A 19 6.99 13.28 -23.96
C ILE A 19 7.38 13.56 -22.50
N GLN A 20 6.98 14.72 -21.98
CA GLN A 20 7.14 15.05 -20.57
C GLN A 20 6.30 14.15 -19.68
N ASN A 21 6.81 13.84 -18.49
CA ASN A 21 6.10 13.03 -17.51
C ASN A 21 4.79 13.69 -17.04
N PRO A 22 3.61 13.18 -17.45
CA PRO A 22 2.34 13.82 -17.12
C PRO A 22 1.97 13.66 -15.63
N VAL A 23 2.47 12.59 -14.99
CA VAL A 23 2.10 12.18 -13.62
C VAL A 23 3.17 12.53 -12.58
N LYS A 24 4.20 13.30 -12.96
CA LYS A 24 5.36 13.61 -12.10
C LYS A 24 4.98 14.15 -10.72
N LYS A 25 4.08 15.14 -10.67
CA LYS A 25 3.65 15.78 -9.42
C LYS A 25 2.90 14.78 -8.53
N TRP A 26 2.04 13.97 -9.13
CA TRP A 26 1.24 12.96 -8.43
C TRP A 26 2.11 11.86 -7.82
N LEU A 27 3.06 11.32 -8.60
CA LEU A 27 3.99 10.31 -8.11
C LEU A 27 4.86 10.83 -6.95
N LYS A 28 5.19 12.13 -6.92
CA LYS A 28 5.86 12.75 -5.76
C LYS A 28 4.99 12.77 -4.50
N TYR A 29 3.70 13.06 -4.63
CA TYR A 29 2.81 12.99 -3.47
C TYR A 29 2.66 11.55 -2.98
N LEU A 30 2.44 10.59 -3.89
CA LEU A 30 2.33 9.18 -3.56
C LEU A 30 3.59 8.64 -2.87
N SER A 31 4.78 9.04 -3.32
CA SER A 31 6.02 8.64 -2.66
C SER A 31 6.14 9.17 -1.24
N ILE A 32 5.79 10.45 -1.01
CA ILE A 32 5.77 11.05 0.33
C ILE A 32 4.79 10.29 1.24
N PHE A 33 3.59 9.98 0.75
CA PHE A 33 2.60 9.21 1.52
C PHE A 33 3.13 7.82 1.90
N HIS A 34 3.75 7.08 0.98
CA HIS A 34 4.31 5.77 1.30
C HIS A 34 5.54 5.84 2.23
N ILE A 35 6.32 6.91 2.19
CA ILE A 35 7.39 7.14 3.18
C ILE A 35 6.80 7.35 4.58
N ILE A 36 5.73 8.16 4.69
CA ILE A 36 5.04 8.38 5.97
C ILE A 36 4.46 7.06 6.49
N LEU A 37 3.80 6.29 5.62
CA LEU A 37 3.28 4.95 5.94
C LEU A 37 4.39 4.01 6.41
N LEU A 38 5.54 4.00 5.73
CA LEU A 38 6.69 3.21 6.11
C LEU A 38 7.21 3.59 7.50
N VAL A 39 7.36 4.88 7.79
CA VAL A 39 7.82 5.35 9.11
C VAL A 39 6.84 4.94 10.20
N MET A 40 5.53 5.13 9.99
CA MET A 40 4.49 4.71 10.94
C MET A 40 4.51 3.21 11.19
N THR A 41 4.74 2.42 10.14
CA THR A 41 4.84 0.96 10.21
C THR A 41 6.10 0.53 10.95
N CYS A 42 7.25 1.14 10.64
CA CYS A 42 8.50 0.90 11.35
C CYS A 42 8.38 1.27 12.84
N VAL A 43 7.76 2.40 13.19
CA VAL A 43 7.50 2.76 14.60
C VAL A 43 6.62 1.71 15.26
N SER A 44 5.59 1.21 14.57
CA SER A 44 4.71 0.15 15.09
C SER A 44 5.44 -1.18 15.30
N ILE A 45 6.42 -1.51 14.46
CA ILE A 45 7.25 -2.72 14.55
C ILE A 45 8.40 -2.57 15.56
N SER A 46 9.01 -1.39 15.65
CA SER A 46 10.15 -1.12 16.53
C SER A 46 9.77 -0.90 17.98
N PHE A 47 8.46 -0.84 18.30
CA PHE A 47 8.03 -0.81 19.68
C PHE A 47 8.61 -2.04 20.40
N PRO A 48 9.42 -1.87 21.47
CA PRO A 48 10.32 -2.88 22.03
C PRO A 48 9.64 -4.11 22.65
N PHE A 49 8.32 -4.25 22.48
CA PHE A 49 7.50 -5.31 23.08
C PHE A 49 7.14 -6.45 22.10
N ILE A 50 7.54 -6.39 20.82
CA ILE A 50 7.33 -7.50 19.86
C ILE A 50 8.15 -8.75 20.21
N HIS A 51 9.27 -8.59 20.91
CA HIS A 51 10.10 -9.72 21.32
C HIS A 51 9.54 -10.53 22.50
N ASP A 52 8.52 -10.02 23.20
CA ASP A 52 7.76 -10.72 24.26
C ASP A 52 6.41 -11.29 23.73
N LEU A 53 6.23 -11.43 22.41
CA LEU A 53 4.98 -11.94 21.83
C LEU A 53 4.87 -13.46 21.99
N HIS A 54 4.31 -13.90 23.12
CA HIS A 54 3.75 -15.25 23.26
C HIS A 54 2.34 -15.37 22.62
N CYS A 55 1.71 -14.25 22.23
CA CYS A 55 0.37 -14.25 21.63
C CYS A 55 0.40 -14.48 20.10
N SER A 56 -0.03 -15.67 19.67
CA SER A 56 -0.19 -16.07 18.25
C SER A 56 -1.03 -15.09 17.41
N ILE A 57 -1.98 -14.40 18.03
CA ILE A 57 -2.86 -13.43 17.37
C ILE A 57 -2.08 -12.16 16.96
N LEU A 58 -1.14 -11.73 17.80
CA LEU A 58 -0.32 -10.55 17.55
C LEU A 58 0.75 -10.82 16.49
N PHE A 59 1.30 -12.05 16.44
CA PHE A 59 2.24 -12.50 15.41
C PHE A 59 1.64 -12.48 13.99
N ASN A 60 0.39 -12.90 13.83
CA ASN A 60 -0.30 -12.83 12.53
C ASN A 60 -0.51 -11.38 12.06
N SER A 61 -0.79 -10.46 12.98
CA SER A 61 -0.97 -9.04 12.67
C SER A 61 0.36 -8.35 12.37
N LEU A 62 1.45 -8.79 13.02
CA LEU A 62 2.81 -8.36 12.74
C LEU A 62 3.26 -8.74 11.32
N ALA A 63 2.95 -9.94 10.85
CA ALA A 63 3.23 -10.35 9.48
C ALA A 63 2.59 -9.39 8.45
N ASN A 64 1.38 -8.90 8.72
CA ASN A 64 0.72 -7.91 7.88
C ASN A 64 1.44 -6.55 7.89
N LEU A 65 1.89 -6.08 9.06
CA LEU A 65 2.68 -4.84 9.16
C LEU A 65 4.03 -4.95 8.45
N ILE A 66 4.71 -6.09 8.58
CA ILE A 66 5.97 -6.34 7.85
C ILE A 66 5.72 -6.32 6.34
N ALA A 67 4.66 -6.99 5.87
CA ALA A 67 4.28 -6.98 4.46
C ALA A 67 3.96 -5.55 3.97
N SER A 68 3.23 -4.77 4.77
CA SER A 68 2.93 -3.36 4.50
C SER A 68 4.19 -2.48 4.44
N ALA A 69 5.18 -2.70 5.33
CA ALA A 69 6.46 -1.99 5.30
C ALA A 69 7.26 -2.28 4.02
N ILE A 70 7.38 -3.56 3.66
CA ILE A 70 8.08 -3.99 2.43
C ILE A 70 7.38 -3.38 1.22
N CYS A 71 6.04 -3.48 1.17
CA CYS A 71 5.25 -2.95 0.06
C CYS A 71 5.40 -1.43 -0.08
N SER A 72 5.29 -0.70 1.03
CA SER A 72 5.49 0.76 1.06
C SER A 72 6.89 1.16 0.60
N THR A 73 7.92 0.39 0.95
CA THR A 73 9.30 0.65 0.50
C THR A 73 9.44 0.45 -1.01
N LEU A 74 8.87 -0.63 -1.56
CA LEU A 74 8.89 -0.91 -2.99
C LEU A 74 8.10 0.14 -3.78
N MET A 75 6.93 0.55 -3.30
CA MET A 75 6.13 1.58 -3.95
C MET A 75 6.78 2.96 -3.87
N ALA A 76 7.29 3.36 -2.70
CA ALA A 76 7.99 4.64 -2.55
C ALA A 76 9.20 4.73 -3.47
N SER A 77 10.04 3.68 -3.51
CA SER A 77 11.21 3.65 -4.39
C SER A 77 10.83 3.69 -5.87
N TYR A 78 9.81 2.93 -6.28
CA TYR A 78 9.26 2.99 -7.64
C TYR A 78 8.77 4.40 -8.00
N TYR A 79 7.93 5.01 -7.16
CA TYR A 79 7.39 6.34 -7.40
C TYR A 79 8.47 7.42 -7.43
N ILE A 80 9.47 7.36 -6.55
CA ILE A 80 10.64 8.26 -6.59
C ILE A 80 11.36 8.13 -7.93
N PHE A 81 11.69 6.90 -8.34
CA PHE A 81 12.41 6.65 -9.58
C PHE A 81 11.67 7.20 -10.80
N VAL A 82 10.36 6.91 -10.92
CA VAL A 82 9.55 7.38 -12.04
C VAL A 82 9.35 8.91 -11.98
N SER A 83 9.16 9.49 -10.80
CA SER A 83 8.98 10.94 -10.64
C SER A 83 10.24 11.77 -10.96
N ASN A 84 11.42 11.15 -10.91
CA ASN A 84 12.69 11.78 -11.28
C ASN A 84 12.98 11.67 -12.79
N LYS A 85 12.22 10.86 -13.54
CA LYS A 85 12.27 10.86 -15.01
C LYS A 85 11.39 11.99 -15.56
N ASP A 86 12.03 12.93 -16.25
CA ASP A 86 11.37 14.09 -16.86
C ASP A 86 10.84 13.82 -18.27
N LEU A 87 11.56 13.03 -19.04
CA LEU A 87 11.26 12.73 -20.45
C LEU A 87 11.24 11.21 -20.66
N GLY A 88 10.31 10.76 -21.49
CA GLY A 88 10.15 9.35 -21.84
C GLY A 88 9.36 9.18 -23.13
N THR A 89 9.45 8.01 -23.73
CA THR A 89 8.66 7.64 -24.91
C THR A 89 7.22 7.28 -24.52
N GLU A 90 6.29 7.35 -25.47
CA GLU A 90 4.88 6.94 -25.25
C GLU A 90 4.77 5.52 -24.68
N ASN A 91 5.59 4.59 -25.17
CA ASN A 91 5.64 3.22 -24.66
C ASN A 91 6.12 3.15 -23.20
N GLU A 92 7.13 3.94 -22.81
CA GLU A 92 7.60 3.97 -21.42
C GLU A 92 6.52 4.52 -20.47
N TRP A 93 5.77 5.54 -20.90
CA TRP A 93 4.65 6.08 -20.11
C TRP A 93 3.48 5.09 -20.02
N ALA A 94 3.17 4.39 -21.11
CA ALA A 94 2.16 3.33 -21.11
C ALA A 94 2.54 2.17 -20.16
N ILE A 95 3.80 1.72 -20.19
CA ILE A 95 4.32 0.69 -19.27
C ILE A 95 4.24 1.19 -17.82
N THR A 96 4.63 2.44 -17.57
CA THR A 96 4.57 3.07 -16.24
C THR A 96 3.14 3.09 -15.71
N ALA A 97 2.15 3.42 -16.53
CA ALA A 97 0.74 3.39 -16.14
C ALA A 97 0.28 1.97 -15.75
N ILE A 98 0.63 0.96 -16.55
CA ILE A 98 0.30 -0.45 -16.26
C ILE A 98 0.92 -0.91 -14.94
N ILE A 99 2.21 -0.60 -14.72
CA ILE A 99 2.90 -0.95 -13.47
C ILE A 99 2.25 -0.23 -12.28
N THR A 100 1.92 1.06 -12.43
CA THR A 100 1.28 1.86 -11.38
C THR A 100 -0.08 1.28 -10.98
N ILE A 101 -0.92 0.88 -11.96
CA ILE A 101 -2.20 0.20 -11.66
C ILE A 101 -1.96 -1.13 -10.95
N THR A 102 -0.97 -1.90 -11.38
CA THR A 102 -0.64 -3.21 -10.79
C THR A 102 -0.22 -3.06 -9.33
N VAL A 103 0.64 -2.08 -9.01
CA VAL A 103 1.03 -1.86 -7.61
C VAL A 103 -0.15 -1.40 -6.77
N VAL A 104 -1.04 -0.53 -7.27
CA VAL A 104 -2.25 -0.12 -6.54
C VAL A 104 -3.16 -1.33 -6.21
N ILE A 105 -3.32 -2.26 -7.15
CA ILE A 105 -4.11 -3.49 -6.90
C ILE A 105 -3.46 -4.35 -5.81
N ILE A 106 -2.13 -4.46 -5.82
CA ILE A 106 -1.38 -5.18 -4.77
C ILE A 106 -1.57 -4.49 -3.42
N ASP A 107 -1.51 -3.15 -3.36
CA ASP A 107 -1.72 -2.36 -2.13
C ASP A 107 -3.11 -2.62 -1.52
N ILE A 108 -4.14 -2.62 -2.36
CA ILE A 108 -5.52 -2.92 -1.97
C ILE A 108 -5.65 -4.36 -1.47
N SER A 109 -5.00 -5.31 -2.14
CA SER A 109 -5.05 -6.73 -1.77
C SER A 109 -4.41 -6.98 -0.40
N ILE A 110 -3.24 -6.38 -0.15
CA ILE A 110 -2.54 -6.45 1.14
C ILE A 110 -3.36 -5.74 2.22
N SER A 111 -3.95 -4.59 1.92
CA SER A 111 -4.83 -3.88 2.85
C SER A 111 -6.07 -4.71 3.21
N GLY A 112 -6.65 -5.41 2.23
CA GLY A 112 -7.77 -6.34 2.45
C GLY A 112 -7.40 -7.53 3.32
N TRP A 113 -6.22 -8.12 3.10
CA TRP A 113 -5.65 -9.14 3.99
C TRP A 113 -5.45 -8.60 5.41
N GLY A 114 -4.97 -7.35 5.53
CA GLY A 114 -4.91 -6.62 6.78
C GLY A 114 -6.27 -6.56 7.47
N ILE A 115 -7.31 -6.03 6.81
CA ILE A 115 -8.66 -5.96 7.38
C ILE A 115 -9.13 -7.33 7.89
N TYR A 116 -8.91 -8.40 7.11
CA TYR A 116 -9.30 -9.76 7.49
C TYR A 116 -8.56 -10.23 8.77
N THR A 117 -7.23 -10.10 8.80
CA THR A 117 -6.40 -10.50 9.95
C THR A 117 -6.73 -9.67 11.21
N PHE A 118 -7.01 -8.38 11.05
CA PHE A 118 -7.44 -7.49 12.13
C PHE A 118 -8.84 -7.84 12.65
N THR A 119 -9.79 -8.13 11.76
CA THR A 119 -11.16 -8.52 12.15
C THR A 119 -11.15 -9.84 12.90
N ASN A 120 -10.40 -10.84 12.40
CA ASN A 120 -10.26 -12.13 13.07
C ASN A 120 -9.60 -11.98 14.45
N SER A 121 -8.57 -11.15 14.56
CA SER A 121 -7.92 -10.83 15.85
C SER A 121 -8.89 -10.16 16.83
N SER A 122 -9.66 -9.17 16.36
CA SER A 122 -10.65 -8.46 17.17
C SER A 122 -11.76 -9.38 17.68
N PHE A 123 -12.24 -10.30 16.83
CA PHE A 123 -13.26 -11.26 17.21
C PHE A 123 -12.77 -12.27 18.26
N LYS A 124 -11.52 -12.73 18.14
CA LYS A 124 -10.89 -13.60 19.15
C LYS A 124 -10.74 -12.89 20.50
N ILE A 125 -10.35 -11.61 20.51
CA ILE A 125 -10.27 -10.80 21.73
C ILE A 125 -11.66 -10.59 22.34
N TYR A 126 -12.69 -10.31 21.53
CA TYR A 126 -14.06 -10.12 21.99
C TYR A 126 -14.63 -11.38 22.68
N LYS A 127 -14.41 -12.55 22.08
CA LYS A 127 -14.80 -13.85 22.66
C LYS A 127 -14.06 -14.16 23.96
N ALA A 128 -12.80 -13.78 24.05
CA ALA A 128 -12.01 -13.94 25.26
C ALA A 128 -12.49 -13.07 26.43
N LEU A 129 -12.99 -11.87 26.11
CA LEU A 129 -13.54 -10.95 27.11
C LEU A 129 -14.90 -11.41 27.67
N HIS A 130 -15.60 -12.30 26.97
CA HIS A 130 -16.91 -12.85 27.35
C HIS A 130 -16.82 -14.28 27.90
N ASP A 131 -15.67 -14.68 28.46
CA ASP A 131 -15.43 -15.97 29.14
C ASP A 131 -15.65 -17.24 28.30
N GLU A 132 -15.83 -17.15 26.98
CA GLU A 132 -15.98 -18.32 26.09
C GLU A 132 -14.62 -18.91 25.65
N PHE A 133 -13.50 -18.21 25.87
CA PHE A 133 -12.16 -18.62 25.45
C PHE A 133 -11.07 -18.07 26.39
N GLN A 134 -10.17 -18.92 26.90
CA GLN A 134 -8.98 -18.43 27.60
C GLN A 134 -7.96 -17.92 26.57
N VAL A 135 -7.77 -16.60 26.52
CA VAL A 135 -6.66 -15.97 25.80
C VAL A 135 -5.55 -15.67 26.80
N GLU A 136 -4.29 -15.91 26.39
CA GLU A 136 -3.11 -15.56 27.16
C GLU A 136 -3.23 -14.14 27.77
N PRO A 137 -2.99 -13.95 29.08
CA PRO A 137 -3.21 -12.69 29.78
C PRO A 137 -2.42 -11.51 29.20
N ASP A 138 -1.32 -11.80 28.48
CA ASP A 138 -0.47 -10.81 27.83
C ASP A 138 -1.14 -10.14 26.60
N CYS A 139 -2.18 -10.75 26.03
CA CYS A 139 -2.88 -10.19 24.86
C CYS A 139 -3.91 -9.10 25.22
N LEU A 140 -4.20 -8.89 26.52
CA LEU A 140 -5.16 -7.89 27.03
C LEU A 140 -4.51 -6.60 27.58
N GLN A 141 -3.18 -6.51 27.60
CA GLN A 141 -2.50 -5.31 28.08
C GLN A 141 -2.74 -4.10 27.15
N THR A 142 -2.74 -2.90 27.74
CA THR A 142 -2.82 -1.60 27.02
C THR A 142 -1.84 -1.50 25.85
N LYS A 143 -0.72 -2.21 25.91
CA LYS A 143 0.32 -2.28 24.86
C LYS A 143 -0.18 -2.97 23.58
N ALA A 144 -0.88 -4.10 23.69
CA ALA A 144 -1.48 -4.78 22.54
C ALA A 144 -2.54 -3.89 21.87
N ARG A 145 -3.32 -3.14 22.67
CA ARG A 145 -4.31 -2.19 22.17
C ARG A 145 -3.67 -1.09 21.30
N VAL A 146 -2.53 -0.53 21.70
CA VAL A 146 -1.82 0.51 20.92
C VAL A 146 -1.34 -0.05 19.57
N PHE A 147 -0.81 -1.27 19.55
CA PHE A 147 -0.36 -1.93 18.32
C PHE A 147 -1.53 -2.19 17.35
N TYR A 148 -2.68 -2.63 17.86
CA TYR A 148 -3.86 -2.83 17.02
C TYR A 148 -4.40 -1.52 16.44
N ILE A 149 -4.43 -0.45 17.24
CA ILE A 149 -4.87 0.87 16.78
C ILE A 149 -3.91 1.41 15.72
N SER A 150 -2.59 1.30 15.93
CA SER A 150 -1.61 1.81 14.98
C SER A 150 -1.68 1.06 13.64
N GLY A 151 -1.81 -0.27 13.68
CA GLY A 151 -1.93 -1.06 12.46
C GLY A 151 -3.25 -0.84 11.72
N PHE A 152 -4.36 -0.60 12.42
CA PHE A 152 -5.61 -0.20 11.78
C PHE A 152 -5.49 1.16 11.08
N ILE A 153 -4.87 2.14 11.71
CA ILE A 153 -4.61 3.45 11.10
C ILE A 153 -3.77 3.31 9.83
N VAL A 154 -2.72 2.50 9.88
CA VAL A 154 -1.86 2.22 8.71
C VAL A 154 -2.69 1.63 7.56
N ILE A 155 -3.55 0.64 7.82
CA ILE A 155 -4.43 0.04 6.81
C ILE A 155 -5.40 1.08 6.21
N CYS A 156 -6.04 1.90 7.04
CA CYS A 156 -6.94 2.95 6.55
C CYS A 156 -6.21 3.96 5.66
N LEU A 157 -4.99 4.33 6.02
CA LEU A 157 -4.18 5.24 5.22
C LEU A 157 -3.76 4.61 3.89
N HIS A 158 -3.40 3.31 3.86
CA HIS A 158 -3.15 2.60 2.60
C HIS A 158 -4.38 2.62 1.68
N ILE A 159 -5.57 2.33 2.21
CA ILE A 159 -6.82 2.37 1.43
C ILE A 159 -7.10 3.79 0.91
N PHE A 160 -6.85 4.82 1.73
CA PHE A 160 -7.00 6.20 1.30
C PHE A 160 -6.03 6.55 0.16
N VAL A 161 -4.75 6.21 0.29
CA VAL A 161 -3.72 6.44 -0.73
C VAL A 161 -4.07 5.68 -2.02
N ALA A 162 -4.41 4.40 -1.93
CA ALA A 162 -4.85 3.59 -3.07
C ALA A 162 -6.09 4.18 -3.76
N GLY A 163 -7.07 4.65 -2.97
CA GLY A 163 -8.26 5.32 -3.48
C GLY A 163 -7.93 6.61 -4.24
N THR A 164 -7.03 7.44 -3.70
CA THR A 164 -6.57 8.65 -4.41
C THR A 164 -5.84 8.31 -5.71
N GLY A 165 -4.98 7.29 -5.70
CA GLY A 165 -4.27 6.83 -6.89
C GLY A 165 -5.19 6.29 -7.99
N LEU A 166 -6.22 5.53 -7.61
CA LEU A 166 -7.20 4.99 -8.56
C LEU A 166 -8.09 6.09 -9.16
N ALA A 167 -8.53 7.06 -8.35
CA ALA A 167 -9.32 8.19 -8.82
C ALA A 167 -8.56 9.03 -9.85
N THR A 168 -7.27 9.29 -9.60
CA THR A 168 -6.42 10.04 -10.53
C THR A 168 -6.11 9.26 -11.82
N ALA A 169 -5.90 7.95 -11.73
CA ALA A 169 -5.70 7.11 -12.91
C ALA A 169 -6.93 7.11 -13.82
N HIS A 170 -8.14 7.21 -13.25
CA HIS A 170 -9.38 7.29 -14.01
C HIS A 170 -9.57 8.65 -14.69
N THR A 171 -9.20 9.77 -14.04
CA THR A 171 -9.32 11.10 -14.65
C THR A 171 -8.37 11.28 -15.83
N ASP A 172 -7.14 10.78 -15.73
CA ASP A 172 -6.13 10.90 -16.79
C ASP A 172 -6.42 10.00 -18.01
N LEU A 173 -7.24 8.94 -17.86
CA LEU A 173 -7.73 8.11 -18.97
C LEU A 173 -8.94 8.72 -19.70
N SER A 174 -9.58 9.74 -19.11
CA SER A 174 -10.80 10.36 -19.64
C SER A 174 -10.58 11.70 -20.35
N SER A 175 -9.36 12.24 -20.28
CA SER A 175 -8.91 13.48 -20.93
C SER A 175 -8.05 13.20 -22.15
#